data_AF-A0A518DQL2-F1
#
_entry.id   AF-A0A518DQL2-F1
#
_cell.length_a   1.000
_cell.length_b   1.000
_cell.length_c   1.000
_cell.angle_alpha   90.00
_cell.angle_beta   90.00
_cell.angle_gamma   90.00
#
_symmetry.space_group_name_H-M   'P 1'
#
loop_
_entity.id
_entity.type
_entity.pdbx_description
1 polymer ?
#
loop_
_entity_poly.entity_id
_entity_poly.type
_entity_poly.pdbx_seq_one_letter_code
_entity_poly.pdbx_strand_id
1 'polypeptide(L)'
;MIALDNNSDDRLLESFEQKLQLIRDRAQSVALRYHTAAYLVGRPGTSKTFTVKEVLNRLDIPFVVRNARMTPMGLFDFLQEHPEHVIVLEPLDVKNARTRSVWKSV
;
A
#
# COMPACT_ATOMS: atom_id res chain seq x y z
N MET A 1 17.08 -0.97 -38.86
CA MET A 1 16.83 0.12 -37.89
C MET A 1 15.37 -0.02 -37.46
N ILE A 2 15.11 -0.61 -36.30
CA ILE A 2 13.76 -0.78 -35.77
C ILE A 2 13.38 0.57 -35.14
N ALA A 3 12.39 1.26 -35.69
CA ALA A 3 11.80 2.41 -35.02
C ALA A 3 11.06 1.88 -33.79
N LEU A 4 11.57 2.19 -32.60
CA LEU A 4 10.84 1.94 -31.35
C LEU A 4 9.60 2.84 -31.36
N ASP A 5 8.42 2.24 -31.21
CA ASP A 5 7.16 2.95 -31.12
C ASP A 5 7.04 3.65 -29.76
N ASN A 6 7.77 4.77 -29.63
CA ASN A 6 7.84 5.59 -28.41
C ASN A 6 6.45 5.99 -27.87
N ASN A 7 5.43 6.09 -28.73
CA ASN A 7 4.07 6.49 -28.34
C ASN A 7 3.38 5.43 -27.46
N SER A 8 3.68 4.15 -27.68
CA SER A 8 3.08 3.06 -26.88
C SER A 8 3.69 2.95 -25.49
N ASP A 9 5.01 3.11 -25.38
CA ASP A 9 5.74 3.10 -24.11
C ASP A 9 5.35 4.28 -23.23
N ASP A 10 5.24 5.48 -23.81
CA ASP A 10 4.81 6.69 -23.08
C ASP A 10 3.42 6.52 -22.46
N ARG A 11 2.46 5.92 -23.18
CA ARG A 11 1.11 5.64 -22.66
C ARG A 11 1.11 4.60 -21.55
N LEU A 12 1.97 3.58 -21.64
CA LEU A 12 2.10 2.57 -20.60
C LEU A 12 2.69 3.17 -19.31
N LEU A 13 3.69 4.04 -19.47
CA LEU A 13 4.30 4.76 -18.36
C LEU A 13 3.29 5.70 -17.69
N GLU A 14 2.52 6.45 -18.48
CA GLU A 14 1.47 7.33 -17.96
C GLU A 14 0.40 6.54 -17.19
N SER A 15 -0.08 5.42 -17.76
CA SER A 15 -1.04 4.54 -17.08
C SER A 15 -0.48 3.97 -15.78
N PHE A 16 0.82 3.69 -15.73
CA PHE A 16 1.49 3.21 -14.53
C PHE A 16 1.57 4.30 -13.46
N GLU A 17 2.00 5.53 -13.82
CA GLU A 17 2.06 6.65 -12.89
C GLU A 17 0.68 7.03 -12.34
N GLN A 18 -0.37 7.00 -13.18
CA GLN A 18 -1.75 7.21 -12.72
C GLN A 18 -2.16 6.20 -11.65
N LYS A 19 -1.77 4.92 -11.80
CA LYS A 19 -2.04 3.88 -10.78
C LYS A 19 -1.22 4.09 -9.51
N LEU A 20 0.04 4.50 -9.63
CA LEU A 20 0.85 4.86 -8.46
C LEU A 20 0.25 6.06 -7.72
N GLN A 21 -0.25 7.06 -8.45
CA GLN A 21 -0.89 8.22 -7.87
C GLN A 21 -2.12 7.83 -7.04
N LEU A 22 -2.97 6.93 -7.55
CA LEU A 22 -4.09 6.40 -6.76
C LEU A 22 -3.64 5.72 -5.46
N ILE A 23 -2.53 4.98 -5.48
CA ILE A 23 -1.97 4.37 -4.26
C ILE A 23 -1.47 5.45 -3.30
N ARG A 24 -0.78 6.48 -3.82
CA ARG A 24 -0.28 7.60 -3.02
C ARG A 24 -1.41 8.33 -2.33
N ASP A 25 -2.46 8.70 -3.07
CA ASP A 25 -3.61 9.43 -2.53
C ASP A 25 -4.33 8.63 -1.43
N ARG A 26 -4.49 7.31 -1.62
CA ARG A 26 -5.10 6.44 -0.62
C ARG A 26 -4.23 6.29 0.63
N ALA A 27 -2.91 6.15 0.46
CA ALA A 27 -1.97 6.10 1.57
C ALA A 27 -1.98 7.41 2.37
N GLN A 28 -1.96 8.57 1.69
CA GLN A 28 -2.04 9.88 2.33
C GLN A 28 -3.36 10.06 3.07
N SER A 29 -4.48 9.65 2.47
CA SER A 29 -5.80 9.78 3.08
C SER A 29 -5.92 9.00 4.41
N VAL A 30 -5.31 7.81 4.50
CA VAL A 30 -5.23 7.06 5.76
C VAL A 30 -4.27 7.71 6.74
N ALA A 31 -3.07 8.10 6.29
CA ALA A 31 -2.06 8.70 7.13
C ALA A 31 -2.53 10.02 7.79
N LEU A 32 -3.33 10.80 7.06
CA LEU A 32 -3.91 12.06 7.51
C LEU A 32 -5.29 11.90 8.16
N ARG A 33 -5.71 10.67 8.47
CA ARG A 33 -6.97 10.33 9.15
C ARG A 33 -8.25 10.78 8.43
N TYR A 34 -8.21 11.05 7.12
CA TYR A 34 -9.41 11.25 6.30
C TYR A 34 -10.18 9.93 6.08
N HIS A 35 -9.47 8.81 6.10
CA HIS A 35 -10.04 7.46 6.08
C HIS A 35 -9.41 6.59 7.16
N THR A 36 -10.21 5.71 7.77
CA THR A 36 -9.71 4.74 8.74
C THR A 36 -8.79 3.71 8.10
N ALA A 37 -9.09 3.30 6.86
CA ALA A 37 -8.47 2.16 6.18
C ALA A 37 -8.43 2.30 4.66
N ALA A 38 -7.47 1.64 4.00
CA ALA A 38 -7.45 1.46 2.54
C ALA A 38 -7.03 0.05 2.11
N TYR A 39 -7.86 -0.63 1.32
CA TYR A 39 -7.53 -1.98 0.83
C TYR A 39 -6.97 -1.93 -0.59
N LEU A 40 -5.68 -2.27 -0.74
CA LEU A 40 -4.97 -2.20 -2.02
C LEU A 40 -4.84 -3.59 -2.64
N VAL A 41 -5.30 -3.75 -3.88
CA VAL A 41 -5.22 -5.00 -4.65
C VAL A 41 -4.39 -4.87 -5.92
N GLY A 42 -3.88 -6.00 -6.37
CA GLY A 42 -3.33 -6.18 -7.71
C GLY A 42 -2.19 -7.17 -7.74
N ARG A 43 -1.57 -7.31 -8.90
CA ARG A 43 -0.50 -8.29 -9.13
C ARG A 43 0.66 -8.09 -8.14
N PRO A 44 1.30 -9.19 -7.70
CA PRO A 44 2.48 -9.08 -6.85
C PRO A 44 3.61 -8.40 -7.65
N GLY A 45 4.53 -7.73 -6.98
CA GLY A 45 5.62 -7.00 -7.64
C GLY A 45 5.22 -5.68 -8.32
N THR A 46 3.99 -5.18 -8.13
CA THR A 46 3.54 -3.88 -8.69
C THR A 46 3.81 -2.68 -7.77
N SER A 47 4.85 -2.75 -6.95
CA SER A 47 5.35 -1.65 -6.09
C SER A 47 4.39 -1.09 -5.03
N LYS A 48 3.23 -1.72 -4.76
CA LYS A 48 2.20 -1.17 -3.84
C LYS A 48 2.76 -0.80 -2.47
N THR A 49 3.33 -1.78 -1.78
CA THR A 49 3.91 -1.63 -0.44
C THR A 49 5.03 -0.62 -0.43
N PHE A 50 5.88 -0.65 -1.46
CA PHE A 50 6.97 0.30 -1.61
C PHE A 50 6.43 1.72 -1.70
N THR A 51 5.46 1.97 -2.58
CA THR A 51 4.81 3.29 -2.72
C THR A 51 4.14 3.75 -1.43
N VAL A 52 3.48 2.86 -0.69
CA VAL A 52 2.87 3.23 0.60
C VAL A 52 3.93 3.64 1.61
N LYS A 53 5.02 2.85 1.76
CA LYS A 53 6.12 3.18 2.68
C LYS A 53 6.78 4.50 2.31
N GLU A 54 7.01 4.75 1.02
CA GLU A 54 7.56 6.03 0.55
C GLU A 54 6.68 7.21 0.92
N VAL A 55 5.35 7.08 0.80
CA VAL A 55 4.42 8.13 1.22
C VAL A 55 4.48 8.37 2.73
N LEU A 56 4.47 7.31 3.53
CA LEU A 56 4.52 7.42 4.99
C LEU A 56 5.84 8.02 5.47
N ASN A 57 6.97 7.59 4.90
CA ASN A 57 8.29 8.17 5.13
C ASN A 57 8.31 9.67 4.77
N ARG A 58 7.79 10.04 3.59
CA ARG A 58 7.77 11.43 3.12
C ARG A 58 6.92 12.33 4.00
N LEU A 59 5.85 11.81 4.59
CA LEU A 59 4.98 12.54 5.51
C LEU A 59 5.48 12.52 6.96
N ASP A 60 6.60 11.85 7.24
CA ASP A 60 7.13 11.63 8.60
C ASP A 60 6.09 11.01 9.55
N ILE A 61 5.28 10.08 9.03
CA ILE A 61 4.23 9.40 9.79
C ILE A 61 4.78 8.10 10.37
N PRO A 62 4.68 7.88 11.69
CA PRO A 62 5.12 6.61 12.29
C PRO A 62 4.29 5.46 11.75
N PHE A 63 4.95 4.41 11.27
CA PHE A 63 4.27 3.24 10.74
C PHE A 63 5.02 1.96 11.07
N VAL A 64 4.26 0.87 11.14
CA VAL A 64 4.80 -0.49 11.32
C VAL A 64 4.34 -1.37 10.18
N VAL A 65 5.23 -2.26 9.73
CA VAL A 65 4.91 -3.26 8.71
C VAL A 65 4.79 -4.61 9.37
N ARG A 66 3.65 -5.28 9.16
CA ARG A 66 3.37 -6.57 9.76
C ARG A 66 2.78 -7.52 8.73
N ASN A 67 3.16 -8.78 8.83
CA ASN A 67 2.51 -9.81 8.05
C ASN A 67 1.06 -10.04 8.53
N ALA A 68 0.12 -10.19 7.60
CA ALA A 68 -1.29 -10.36 7.90
C ALA A 68 -1.68 -11.75 8.46
N ARG A 69 -0.75 -12.71 8.55
CA ARG A 69 -1.02 -14.04 9.14
C ARG A 69 -1.04 -13.97 10.66
N MET A 70 -2.17 -13.58 11.20
CA MET A 70 -2.44 -13.55 12.63
C MET A 70 -3.88 -13.95 12.92
N THR A 71 -4.15 -14.38 14.15
CA THR A 71 -5.52 -14.53 14.63
C THR A 71 -6.16 -13.15 14.80
N PRO A 72 -7.51 -13.06 14.83
CA PRO A 72 -8.17 -11.81 15.16
C PRO A 72 -7.69 -11.20 16.49
N MET A 73 -7.47 -12.02 17.53
CA MET A 73 -6.93 -11.55 18.80
C MET A 73 -5.54 -10.95 18.64
N GLY A 74 -4.64 -11.62 17.92
CA GLY A 74 -3.30 -11.08 17.66
C GLY A 74 -3.31 -9.76 16.87
N LEU A 75 -4.34 -9.51 16.04
CA LEU A 75 -4.52 -8.22 15.39
C LEU A 75 -4.93 -7.13 16.39
N PHE A 76 -5.84 -7.44 17.32
CA PHE A 76 -6.25 -6.48 18.35
C PHE A 76 -5.12 -6.14 19.30
N ASP A 77 -4.35 -7.14 19.73
CA ASP A 77 -3.17 -6.94 20.57
C ASP A 77 -2.15 -6.05 19.84
N PHE A 78 -1.88 -6.33 18.57
CA PHE A 78 -0.96 -5.53 17.75
C PHE A 78 -1.43 -4.08 17.54
N LEU A 79 -2.74 -3.87 17.39
CA LEU A 79 -3.33 -2.52 17.33
C LEU A 79 -3.14 -1.76 18.65
N GLN A 80 -3.24 -2.44 19.79
CA GLN A 80 -3.04 -1.85 21.12
C GLN A 80 -1.56 -1.51 21.39
N GLU A 81 -0.63 -2.30 20.88
CA GLU A 81 0.82 -2.04 20.98
C GLU A 81 1.25 -0.81 20.15
N HIS A 82 0.47 -0.45 19.13
CA HIS A 82 0.80 0.58 18.15
C HIS A 82 -0.34 1.61 17.94
N PRO A 83 -0.79 2.31 18.99
CA PRO A 83 -2.01 3.13 18.93
C PRO A 83 -1.89 4.34 17.99
N GLU A 84 -0.70 4.93 17.89
CA GLU A 84 -0.43 6.12 17.07
C GLU A 84 0.25 5.81 15.73
N HIS A 85 0.46 4.53 15.39
CA HIS A 85 1.13 4.16 14.15
C HIS A 85 0.12 3.82 13.05
N VAL A 86 0.49 4.11 11.82
CA VAL A 86 -0.16 3.51 10.66
C VAL A 86 0.33 2.06 10.51
N ILE A 87 -0.60 1.10 10.40
CA ILE A 87 -0.26 -0.34 10.34
C ILE A 87 -0.37 -0.88 8.92
N VAL A 88 0.79 -1.17 8.31
CA VAL A 88 0.88 -1.79 6.98
C VAL A 88 0.79 -3.31 7.09
N LEU A 89 -0.33 -3.89 6.64
CA LEU A 89 -0.51 -5.34 6.60
C LEU A 89 -0.12 -5.93 5.23
N GLU A 90 0.83 -6.85 5.23
CA GLU A 90 1.35 -7.55 4.05
C GLU A 90 0.86 -9.01 3.97
N PRO A 91 0.37 -9.49 2.83
CA PRO A 91 0.02 -10.90 2.65
C PRO A 91 1.27 -11.81 2.55
N LEU A 92 1.15 -13.09 2.94
CA LEU A 92 2.20 -14.11 2.66
C LEU A 92 2.08 -14.73 1.28
N ASP A 93 0.89 -14.72 0.67
CA ASP A 93 0.59 -15.68 -0.40
C ASP A 93 0.75 -15.06 -1.79
N VAL A 94 1.81 -15.47 -2.48
CA VAL A 94 2.13 -15.10 -3.86
C VAL A 94 1.22 -15.83 -4.86
N LYS A 95 0.57 -16.93 -4.44
CA LYS A 95 -0.19 -17.82 -5.34
C LYS A 95 -1.61 -17.37 -5.67
N ASN A 96 -2.15 -16.36 -4.98
CA ASN A 96 -3.44 -15.74 -5.29
C ASN A 96 -3.43 -14.28 -4.86
N ALA A 97 -2.73 -13.43 -5.62
CA ALA A 97 -2.51 -12.02 -5.30
C ALA A 97 -3.79 -11.17 -5.39
N ARG A 98 -4.65 -11.29 -4.38
CA ARG A 98 -5.50 -10.20 -3.91
C ARG A 98 -4.81 -9.66 -2.67
N THR A 99 -3.88 -8.73 -2.89
CA THR A 99 -3.21 -8.02 -1.79
C THR A 99 -4.27 -7.48 -0.84
N ARG A 100 -4.08 -7.73 0.46
CA ARG A 100 -5.03 -7.36 1.50
C ARG A 100 -4.34 -6.43 2.46
N SER A 101 -4.83 -5.19 2.55
CA SER A 101 -4.36 -4.26 3.56
C SER A 101 -5.59 -3.75 4.30
N VAL A 102 -5.70 -4.11 5.57
CA VAL A 102 -6.71 -3.62 6.52
C VAL A 102 -5.97 -2.65 7.43
N TRP A 103 -6.51 -1.46 7.64
CA TRP A 103 -5.87 -0.43 8.47
C TRP A 103 -6.92 0.17 9.39
N LYS A 104 -6.48 0.69 10.52
CA LYS A 104 -7.32 1.45 11.44
C LYS A 104 -6.46 2.54 12.05
N SER A 105 -6.79 3.80 11.78
CA SER A 105 -6.47 4.88 12.72
C SER A 105 -7.46 4.75 13.87
N VAL A 106 -6.95 4.55 15.09
CA VAL A 106 -7.71 4.89 16.29
C VAL A 106 -7.49 6.37 16.56
#